data_AF-A0A2I1C8N3-F1
#
_entry.id   AF-A0A2I1C8N3-F1
#
_cell.length_a   1.000
_cell.length_b   1.000
_cell.length_c   1.000
_cell.angle_alpha   90.00
_cell.angle_beta   90.00
_cell.angle_gamma   90.00
#
_symmetry.space_group_name_H-M   'P 1'
#
loop_
_entity.id
_entity.type
_entity.pdbx_description
1 polymer ?
#
loop_
_entity_poly.entity_id
_entity_poly.type
_entity_poly.pdbx_seq_one_letter_code
_entity_poly.pdbx_strand_id
1 'polypeptide(L)'
;MGSLRGSPAIPMVDVSAFFDPNASEEARRAVVDGVCRPRTIASSEVSFTKAGLVERMRNVHVAYPRLPSRRPHRLWTWVAVPVVEDAFVINMGNMMQKYTGGYYRSARHRVLTNRDKHRHSVAFFLNGNLKLIAKALDGSGVETVVGEHICSRLIDAMGATGKLLQRRVATA
;
A
#
# COMPACT_ATOMS: atom_id res chain seq x y z
N MET A 1 15.20 4.71 -33.78
CA MET A 1 15.09 5.49 -32.53
C MET A 1 13.85 5.05 -31.78
N GLY A 2 13.90 4.83 -30.46
CA GLY A 2 12.74 4.42 -29.65
C GLY A 2 12.76 5.10 -28.29
N SER A 3 12.04 6.22 -28.17
CA SER A 3 12.09 7.08 -26.98
C SER A 3 11.11 6.61 -25.90
N LEU A 4 11.58 5.83 -24.93
CA LEU A 4 10.82 5.45 -23.71
C LEU A 4 10.56 6.67 -22.80
N ARG A 5 9.66 7.58 -23.23
CA ARG A 5 9.17 8.74 -22.48
C ARG A 5 7.70 8.56 -22.09
N GLY A 6 7.42 7.48 -21.38
CA GLY A 6 6.23 7.37 -20.54
C GLY A 6 6.64 7.51 -19.07
N SER A 7 5.93 8.33 -18.30
CA SER A 7 5.90 8.12 -16.84
C SER A 7 5.37 6.70 -16.58
N PRO A 8 5.93 5.93 -15.62
CA PRO A 8 5.41 4.59 -15.35
C PRO A 8 3.97 4.71 -14.85
N ALA A 9 3.02 4.30 -15.68
CA ALA A 9 1.61 4.26 -15.31
C ALA A 9 1.43 3.29 -14.14
N ILE A 10 0.66 3.70 -13.14
CA ILE A 10 0.30 2.83 -12.03
C ILE A 10 -0.61 1.72 -12.60
N PRO A 11 -0.29 0.43 -12.37
CA PRO A 11 -1.07 -0.67 -12.92
C PRO A 11 -2.48 -0.62 -12.34
N MET A 12 -3.47 -0.81 -13.22
CA MET A 12 -4.86 -1.04 -12.84
C MET A 12 -5.21 -2.47 -13.23
N VAL A 13 -6.02 -3.12 -12.40
CA VAL A 13 -6.53 -4.47 -12.62
C VAL A 13 -8.03 -4.38 -12.46
N ASP A 14 -8.79 -4.78 -13.48
CA ASP A 14 -10.22 -4.98 -13.30
C ASP A 14 -10.44 -6.24 -12.46
N VAL A 15 -11.32 -6.13 -11.48
CA VAL A 15 -11.67 -7.18 -10.51
C VAL A 15 -13.12 -7.68 -10.69
N SER A 16 -13.84 -7.17 -11.69
CA SER A 16 -15.22 -7.55 -12.03
C SER A 16 -15.47 -9.06 -12.02
N ALA A 17 -14.57 -9.85 -12.61
CA ALA A 17 -14.66 -11.31 -12.70
C ALA A 17 -14.64 -12.05 -11.34
N PHE A 18 -14.22 -11.41 -10.24
CA PHE A 18 -14.37 -11.98 -8.89
C PHE A 18 -15.78 -11.77 -8.30
N PHE A 19 -16.54 -10.81 -8.81
CA PHE A 19 -17.87 -10.47 -8.33
C PHE A 19 -19.00 -11.00 -9.21
N ASP A 20 -18.72 -11.27 -10.49
CA ASP A 20 -19.65 -12.02 -11.36
C ASP A 20 -19.60 -13.53 -11.05
N PRO A 21 -20.71 -14.16 -10.63
CA PRO A 21 -20.76 -15.61 -10.42
C PRO A 21 -20.60 -16.41 -11.73
N ASN A 22 -20.90 -15.81 -12.89
CA ASN A 22 -20.86 -16.47 -14.20
C ASN A 22 -19.48 -16.36 -14.89
N ALA A 23 -18.54 -15.57 -14.35
CA ALA A 23 -17.20 -15.46 -14.90
C ALA A 23 -16.49 -16.82 -14.94
N SER A 24 -15.65 -17.04 -15.95
CA SER A 24 -14.87 -18.28 -16.06
C SER A 24 -13.66 -18.29 -15.12
N GLU A 25 -13.12 -19.47 -14.87
CA GLU A 25 -11.92 -19.62 -14.04
C GLU A 25 -10.68 -18.99 -14.69
N GLU A 26 -10.61 -18.95 -16.03
CA GLU A 26 -9.58 -18.22 -16.76
C GLU A 26 -9.68 -16.71 -16.52
N ALA A 27 -10.91 -16.17 -16.48
CA ALA A 27 -11.14 -14.76 -16.19
C ALA A 27 -10.74 -14.42 -14.75
N ARG A 28 -11.17 -15.21 -13.76
CA ARG A 28 -10.77 -15.04 -12.35
C ARG A 28 -9.26 -15.16 -12.15
N ARG A 29 -8.64 -16.15 -12.80
CA ARG A 29 -7.18 -16.34 -12.78
C ARG A 29 -6.42 -15.19 -13.47
N ALA A 30 -6.97 -14.60 -14.53
CA ALA A 30 -6.38 -13.40 -15.14
C ALA A 30 -6.37 -12.19 -14.19
N VAL A 31 -7.36 -12.07 -13.28
CA VAL A 31 -7.34 -11.08 -12.19
C VAL A 31 -6.24 -11.41 -11.18
N VAL A 32 -6.10 -12.68 -10.75
CA VAL A 32 -4.99 -13.13 -9.88
C VAL A 32 -3.63 -12.78 -10.50
N ASP A 33 -3.39 -13.17 -11.75
CA ASP A 33 -2.16 -12.86 -12.49
C ASP A 33 -1.97 -11.34 -12.72
N GLY A 34 -3.06 -10.56 -12.73
CA GLY A 34 -3.03 -9.10 -12.74
C GLY A 34 -2.47 -8.52 -11.43
N VAL A 35 -3.01 -8.98 -10.29
CA VAL A 35 -2.60 -8.56 -8.94
C VAL A 35 -1.22 -9.06 -8.56
N CYS A 36 -0.87 -10.30 -8.93
CA CYS A 36 0.36 -10.97 -8.48
C CYS A 36 1.64 -10.56 -9.22
N ARG A 37 1.55 -9.72 -10.27
CA ARG A 37 2.71 -9.18 -11.00
C ARG A 37 3.43 -8.11 -10.17
N PRO A 38 4.65 -8.37 -9.67
CA PRO A 38 5.30 -7.49 -8.71
C PRO A 38 5.80 -6.21 -9.37
N ARG A 39 5.31 -5.05 -8.92
CA ARG A 39 5.91 -3.74 -9.23
C ARG A 39 6.08 -2.91 -7.96
N THR A 40 7.22 -2.22 -7.86
CA THR A 40 7.84 -1.76 -6.61
C THR A 40 7.15 -0.54 -5.97
N ILE A 41 6.87 -0.60 -4.67
CA ILE A 41 6.34 0.50 -3.85
C ILE A 41 6.97 0.42 -2.41
N ALA A 42 7.11 1.50 -1.57
CA ALA A 42 7.86 1.62 -0.23
C ALA A 42 7.27 2.14 1.17
N SER A 43 6.07 1.85 1.73
CA SER A 43 5.63 2.09 3.17
C SER A 43 4.32 1.37 3.65
N SER A 44 3.91 1.55 4.92
CA SER A 44 3.01 0.67 5.73
C SER A 44 1.55 0.38 5.30
N GLU A 45 1.10 -0.80 5.76
CA GLU A 45 -0.26 -1.40 5.77
C GLU A 45 -1.04 -1.52 4.44
N VAL A 46 -1.96 -2.50 4.36
CA VAL A 46 -2.82 -2.68 3.17
C VAL A 46 -3.96 -1.67 3.23
N SER A 47 -3.69 -0.43 2.80
CA SER A 47 -4.70 0.62 2.78
C SER A 47 -5.57 0.54 1.52
N PHE A 48 -6.86 0.33 1.69
CA PHE A 48 -7.88 0.55 0.66
C PHE A 48 -8.36 1.99 0.72
N THR A 49 -8.58 2.64 -0.43
CA THR A 49 -9.21 3.97 -0.51
C THR A 49 -10.29 3.98 -1.59
N LYS A 50 -11.59 4.06 -1.24
CA LYS A 50 -12.68 4.19 -2.24
C LYS A 50 -12.75 5.63 -2.76
N ALA A 51 -12.66 5.81 -4.07
CA ALA A 51 -12.78 7.11 -4.73
C ALA A 51 -14.24 7.55 -4.91
N GLY A 52 -14.99 7.74 -3.81
CA GLY A 52 -16.43 8.05 -3.90
C GLY A 52 -17.11 8.56 -2.64
N LEU A 53 -16.81 9.81 -2.24
CA LEU A 53 -17.81 10.71 -1.63
C LEU A 53 -17.33 12.18 -1.74
N VAL A 54 -17.90 12.93 -2.69
CA VAL A 54 -17.63 14.35 -3.02
C VAL A 54 -16.19 14.69 -3.44
N GLU A 55 -16.09 15.17 -4.69
CA GLU A 55 -14.90 15.68 -5.40
C GLU A 55 -13.68 14.74 -5.59
N ARG A 56 -13.21 14.72 -6.84
CA ARG A 56 -12.19 13.82 -7.41
C ARG A 56 -10.91 13.77 -6.55
N MET A 57 -10.42 12.56 -6.25
CA MET A 57 -9.18 12.28 -5.48
C MET A 57 -7.86 12.69 -6.16
N ARG A 58 -7.78 13.89 -6.74
CA ARG A 58 -6.51 14.46 -7.20
C ARG A 58 -5.51 14.45 -6.03
N ASN A 59 -4.23 14.35 -6.37
CA ASN A 59 -3.07 14.54 -5.50
C ASN A 59 -2.60 13.37 -4.61
N VAL A 60 -3.18 12.16 -4.66
CA VAL A 60 -2.48 10.98 -4.12
C VAL A 60 -1.25 10.71 -4.99
N HIS A 61 -0.08 10.55 -4.38
CA HIS A 61 1.17 10.26 -5.08
C HIS A 61 1.87 9.05 -4.46
N VAL A 62 2.39 8.17 -5.32
CA VAL A 62 3.12 6.95 -4.97
C VAL A 62 4.61 7.10 -5.33
N ALA A 63 5.51 6.61 -4.47
CA ALA A 63 6.96 6.74 -4.65
C ALA A 63 7.62 5.44 -5.13
N TYR A 64 8.29 5.53 -6.27
CA TYR A 64 9.18 4.49 -6.81
C TYR A 64 10.64 4.81 -6.46
N PRO A 65 11.47 3.82 -6.06
CA PRO A 65 12.89 4.04 -5.85
C PRO A 65 13.56 4.38 -7.18
N ARG A 66 14.38 5.42 -7.21
CA ARG A 66 15.08 5.85 -8.42
C ARG A 66 16.35 5.02 -8.60
N LEU A 67 16.57 4.48 -9.80
CA LEU A 67 17.86 3.89 -10.17
C LEU A 67 18.99 4.90 -9.95
N PRO A 68 20.19 4.44 -9.51
CA PRO A 68 21.30 5.32 -9.18
C PRO A 68 21.65 6.20 -10.39
N SER A 69 21.52 7.51 -10.20
CA SER A 69 21.70 8.52 -11.24
C SER A 69 22.25 9.81 -10.64
N ARG A 70 22.87 10.67 -11.47
CA ARG A 70 23.81 11.76 -11.11
C ARG A 70 23.31 12.90 -10.19
N ARG A 71 22.20 12.75 -9.45
CA ARG A 71 21.74 13.73 -8.44
C ARG A 71 21.34 12.99 -7.13
N PRO A 72 22.26 12.84 -6.15
CA PRO A 72 22.04 11.97 -4.98
C PRO A 72 20.88 12.42 -4.07
N HIS A 73 20.52 13.71 -4.07
CA HIS A 73 19.52 14.28 -3.17
C HIS A 73 18.04 13.93 -3.50
N ARG A 74 17.75 13.08 -4.51
CA ARG A 74 16.37 12.61 -4.82
C ARG A 74 16.31 11.12 -5.12
N LEU A 75 16.31 10.32 -4.06
CA LEU A 75 16.19 8.86 -4.06
C LEU A 75 14.84 8.31 -4.62
N TRP A 76 13.82 9.15 -4.76
CA TRP A 76 12.45 8.73 -5.07
C TRP A 76 11.84 9.52 -6.24
N THR A 77 11.13 8.81 -7.11
CA THR A 77 10.27 9.38 -8.16
C THR A 77 8.81 9.26 -7.71
N TRP A 78 8.10 10.38 -7.60
CA TRP A 78 6.69 10.42 -7.22
C TRP A 78 5.80 10.42 -8.47
N VAL A 79 4.83 9.51 -8.52
CA VAL A 79 3.85 9.34 -9.61
C VAL A 79 2.46 9.62 -9.04
N ALA A 80 1.64 10.41 -9.74
CA ALA A 80 0.26 10.66 -9.31
C ALA A 80 -0.62 9.44 -9.58
N VAL A 81 -1.52 9.12 -8.63
CA VAL A 81 -2.52 8.06 -8.82
C VAL A 81 -3.70 8.61 -9.63
N PRO A 82 -4.15 7.93 -10.70
CA PRO A 82 -5.35 8.33 -11.42
C PRO A 82 -6.59 8.22 -10.52
N VAL A 83 -7.54 9.12 -10.70
CA VAL A 83 -8.87 9.01 -10.08
C VAL A 83 -9.75 8.23 -11.04
N VAL A 84 -10.19 7.05 -10.62
CA VAL A 84 -11.13 6.21 -11.36
C VAL A 84 -12.35 5.99 -10.46
N GLU A 85 -13.54 6.11 -11.04
CA GLU A 85 -14.81 5.95 -10.34
C GLU A 85 -15.03 4.47 -9.97
N ASP A 86 -15.64 4.24 -8.81
CA ASP A 86 -15.80 2.93 -8.14
C ASP A 86 -14.53 2.06 -7.94
N ALA A 87 -13.35 2.57 -8.30
CA ALA A 87 -12.08 1.92 -8.04
C ALA A 87 -11.58 2.13 -6.60
N PHE A 88 -10.74 1.20 -6.16
CA PHE A 88 -9.96 1.30 -4.93
C PHE A 88 -8.47 1.47 -5.24
N VAL A 89 -7.82 2.43 -4.58
CA VAL A 89 -6.36 2.40 -4.48
C VAL A 89 -6.00 1.37 -3.42
N ILE A 90 -5.28 0.30 -3.80
CA ILE A 90 -4.77 -0.74 -2.90
C ILE A 90 -3.27 -0.55 -2.73
N ASN A 91 -2.86 -0.21 -1.52
CA ASN A 91 -1.45 -0.21 -1.11
C ASN A 91 -1.07 -1.60 -0.57
N MET A 92 0.19 -2.01 -0.71
CA MET A 92 0.72 -3.20 -0.02
C MET A 92 1.26 -2.82 1.37
N GLY A 93 1.16 -3.71 2.36
CA GLY A 93 1.53 -3.40 3.74
C GLY A 93 2.91 -3.86 4.19
N ASN A 94 3.43 -3.30 5.29
CA ASN A 94 4.68 -3.75 5.92
C ASN A 94 4.61 -5.24 6.29
N MET A 95 3.44 -5.72 6.74
CA MET A 95 3.23 -7.15 6.97
C MET A 95 3.25 -7.95 5.65
N MET A 96 2.67 -7.46 4.55
CA MET A 96 2.81 -8.12 3.23
C MET A 96 4.27 -8.21 2.77
N GLN A 97 5.08 -7.18 3.04
CA GLN A 97 6.52 -7.21 2.76
C GLN A 97 7.26 -8.24 3.63
N LYS A 98 6.88 -8.37 4.90
CA LYS A 98 7.41 -9.41 5.81
C LYS A 98 6.98 -10.82 5.39
N TYR A 99 5.69 -11.05 5.13
CA TYR A 99 5.14 -12.33 4.69
C TYR A 99 5.80 -12.82 3.38
N THR A 100 6.14 -11.93 2.45
CA THR A 100 6.60 -12.32 1.11
C THR A 100 8.10 -12.11 0.86
N GLY A 101 8.93 -12.08 1.91
CA GLY A 101 10.39 -11.97 1.77
C GLY A 101 10.88 -10.69 1.07
N GLY A 102 10.02 -9.67 0.94
CA GLY A 102 10.27 -8.47 0.13
C GLY A 102 9.93 -8.56 -1.36
N TYR A 103 9.22 -9.61 -1.80
CA TYR A 103 8.66 -9.75 -3.16
C TYR A 103 7.62 -8.65 -3.44
N TYR A 104 6.56 -8.58 -2.62
CA TYR A 104 5.83 -7.32 -2.48
C TYR A 104 6.63 -6.41 -1.55
N ARG A 105 6.66 -5.13 -1.89
CA ARG A 105 7.19 -4.08 -1.01
C ARG A 105 6.03 -3.17 -0.66
N SER A 106 5.96 -2.77 0.61
CA SER A 106 4.82 -2.04 1.15
C SER A 106 4.68 -0.69 0.44
N ALA A 107 3.53 -0.03 0.26
CA ALA A 107 3.42 1.15 -0.63
C ALA A 107 3.69 2.55 -0.04
N ARG A 108 4.71 3.26 -0.59
CA ARG A 108 5.10 4.63 -0.21
C ARG A 108 4.19 5.66 -0.85
N HIS A 109 3.35 6.29 -0.05
CA HIS A 109 2.36 7.24 -0.54
C HIS A 109 2.41 8.58 0.21
N ARG A 110 1.86 9.62 -0.42
CA ARG A 110 1.59 10.93 0.18
C ARG A 110 0.34 11.52 -0.47
N VAL A 111 -0.36 12.40 0.25
CA VAL A 111 -1.41 13.27 -0.30
C VAL A 111 -0.84 14.68 -0.36
N LEU A 112 -1.08 15.41 -1.46
CA LEU A 112 -0.86 16.86 -1.48
C LEU A 112 -2.22 17.55 -1.29
N THR A 113 -2.32 18.47 -0.33
CA THR A 113 -3.54 19.25 -0.11
C THR A 113 -3.70 20.30 -1.22
N ASN A 114 -4.96 20.69 -1.49
CA ASN A 114 -5.26 21.93 -2.19
C ASN A 114 -5.77 22.97 -1.17
N ARG A 115 -5.68 24.26 -1.49
CA ARG A 115 -6.33 25.33 -0.72
C ARG A 115 -7.80 25.50 -1.10
N ASP A 116 -8.11 25.38 -2.39
CA ASP A 116 -9.42 25.77 -2.95
C ASP A 116 -10.50 24.69 -2.84
N LYS A 117 -10.13 23.44 -2.52
CA LYS A 117 -11.04 22.29 -2.50
C LYS A 117 -10.67 21.30 -1.39
N HIS A 118 -11.67 20.90 -0.60
CA HIS A 118 -11.56 19.78 0.33
C HIS A 118 -11.45 18.45 -0.44
N ARG A 119 -10.85 17.44 0.20
CA ARG A 119 -10.74 16.08 -0.34
C ARG A 119 -11.03 15.09 0.78
N HIS A 120 -12.13 14.36 0.66
CA HIS A 120 -12.49 13.29 1.59
C HIS A 120 -11.86 11.96 1.13
N SER A 121 -11.44 11.13 2.08
CA SER A 121 -10.95 9.78 1.81
C SER A 121 -10.94 8.94 3.08
N VAL A 122 -11.54 7.76 3.04
CA VAL A 122 -11.38 6.74 4.08
C VAL A 122 -10.19 5.85 3.69
N ALA A 123 -9.25 5.66 4.63
CA ALA A 123 -8.24 4.60 4.54
C ALA A 123 -8.68 3.44 5.43
N PHE A 124 -8.82 2.24 4.87
CA PHE A 124 -9.12 1.01 5.62
C PHE A 124 -7.92 0.06 5.57
N PHE A 125 -7.52 -0.47 6.73
CA PHE A 125 -6.32 -1.31 6.89
C PHE A 125 -6.68 -2.76 7.25
N LEU A 126 -6.39 -3.70 6.36
CA LEU A 126 -6.60 -5.13 6.62
C LEU A 126 -5.32 -5.77 7.20
N ASN A 127 -5.35 -6.08 8.50
CA ASN A 127 -4.18 -6.55 9.25
C ASN A 127 -4.25 -8.02 9.72
N GLY A 128 -5.42 -8.66 9.69
CA GLY A 128 -5.59 -10.07 10.09
C GLY A 128 -5.57 -10.28 11.62
N ASN A 129 -5.21 -11.49 12.07
CA ASN A 129 -5.17 -11.86 13.48
C ASN A 129 -3.97 -11.19 14.19
N LEU A 130 -4.24 -10.32 15.17
CA LEU A 130 -3.21 -9.61 15.94
C LEU A 130 -2.30 -10.54 16.77
N LYS A 131 -2.77 -11.74 17.14
CA LYS A 131 -1.98 -12.76 17.85
C LYS A 131 -1.18 -13.68 16.92
N LEU A 132 -1.27 -13.50 15.59
CA LEU A 132 -0.48 -14.29 14.65
C LEU A 132 1.00 -13.95 14.81
N ILE A 133 1.80 -14.98 15.05
CA ILE A 133 3.26 -14.91 14.96
C ILE A 133 3.62 -15.20 13.50
N ALA A 134 4.15 -14.19 12.80
CA ALA A 134 4.36 -14.21 11.36
C ALA A 134 5.82 -14.44 10.99
N LYS A 135 6.07 -15.50 10.21
CA LYS A 135 7.31 -15.72 9.45
C LYS A 135 7.08 -15.39 7.96
N ALA A 136 8.15 -15.18 7.18
CA ALA A 136 8.03 -15.11 5.73
C ALA A 136 7.72 -16.50 5.13
N LEU A 137 6.97 -16.52 4.03
CA LEU A 137 6.51 -17.74 3.34
C LEU A 137 7.64 -18.56 2.72
N ASP A 138 8.76 -17.91 2.41
CA ASP A 138 10.02 -18.54 1.96
C ASP A 138 10.92 -18.97 3.14
N GLY A 139 10.46 -18.81 4.38
CA GLY A 139 11.21 -19.08 5.59
C GLY A 139 12.26 -18.02 5.96
N SER A 140 12.33 -16.91 5.22
CA SER A 140 13.28 -15.81 5.45
C SER A 140 12.83 -14.82 6.56
N GLY A 141 13.64 -13.78 6.76
CA GLY A 141 13.29 -12.63 7.58
C GLY A 141 13.37 -12.89 9.10
N VAL A 142 12.69 -12.02 9.85
CA VAL A 142 12.59 -12.11 11.32
C VAL A 142 11.13 -12.28 11.70
N GLU A 143 10.88 -13.27 12.54
CA GLU A 143 9.57 -13.59 13.09
C GLU A 143 8.94 -12.37 13.79
N THR A 144 7.63 -12.17 13.60
CA THR A 144 6.96 -10.90 13.95
C THR A 144 5.54 -11.15 14.45
N VAL A 145 5.24 -10.78 15.70
CA VAL A 145 3.86 -10.74 16.17
C VAL A 145 3.13 -9.58 15.48
N VAL A 146 2.01 -9.88 14.81
CA VAL A 146 1.24 -8.89 14.01
C VAL A 146 0.82 -7.69 14.87
N GLY A 147 0.23 -7.94 16.04
CA GLY A 147 -0.25 -6.90 16.94
C GLY A 147 0.86 -6.00 17.48
N GLU A 148 2.01 -6.56 17.86
CA GLU A 148 3.17 -5.78 18.32
C GLU A 148 3.71 -4.87 17.22
N HIS A 149 3.78 -5.36 15.97
CA HIS A 149 4.21 -4.53 14.84
C HIS A 149 3.28 -3.34 14.62
N ILE A 150 1.97 -3.54 14.70
CA ILE A 150 0.95 -2.50 14.52
C ILE A 150 0.98 -1.51 15.68
N CYS A 151 1.05 -1.99 16.93
CA CYS A 151 1.22 -1.14 18.11
C CYS A 151 2.51 -0.30 18.02
N SER A 152 3.63 -0.89 17.60
CA SER A 152 4.87 -0.15 17.30
C SER A 152 4.66 0.92 16.24
N ARG A 153 3.95 0.62 15.13
CA ARG A 153 3.67 1.63 14.09
C ARG A 153 2.79 2.77 14.60
N LEU A 154 1.77 2.47 15.39
CA LEU A 154 0.86 3.46 15.97
C LEU A 154 1.58 4.36 16.99
N ILE A 155 2.44 3.79 17.85
CA ILE A 155 3.25 4.54 18.82
C ILE A 155 4.16 5.53 18.09
N ASP A 156 4.92 5.08 17.09
CA ASP A 156 5.80 5.93 16.28
C ASP A 156 5.01 7.04 15.55
N ALA A 157 3.87 6.70 14.94
CA ALA A 157 3.05 7.64 14.18
C ALA A 157 2.43 8.74 15.05
N MET A 158 2.12 8.44 16.32
CA MET A 158 1.63 9.42 17.31
C MET A 158 2.76 10.10 18.10
N GLY A 159 4.03 9.76 17.85
CA GLY A 159 5.20 10.40 18.46
C GLY A 159 5.13 10.45 20.00
N ALA A 160 5.15 11.65 20.57
CA ALA A 160 5.11 11.85 22.01
C ALA A 160 3.86 11.24 22.67
N THR A 161 2.69 11.37 22.04
CA THR A 161 1.41 10.82 22.53
C THR A 161 1.41 9.29 22.49
N GLY A 162 2.13 8.68 21.55
CA GLY A 162 2.28 7.22 21.44
C GLY A 162 2.83 6.56 22.70
N LYS A 163 3.72 7.26 23.44
CA LYS A 163 4.31 6.76 24.69
C LYS A 163 3.28 6.49 25.80
N LEU A 164 2.08 7.05 25.72
CA LEU A 164 0.99 6.77 26.67
C LEU A 164 0.43 5.34 26.49
N LEU A 165 0.45 4.78 25.27
CA LEU A 165 -0.02 3.42 25.01
C LEU A 165 0.88 2.35 25.62
N GLN A 166 2.20 2.61 25.68
CA GLN A 166 3.19 1.68 26.22
C GLN A 166 2.90 1.29 27.69
N ARG A 167 2.27 2.19 28.47
CA ARG A 167 1.95 2.00 29.89
C ARG A 167 0.85 0.97 30.18
N ARG A 168 0.19 0.39 29.16
CA ARG A 168 -0.87 -0.63 29.32
C ARG A 168 -0.49 -2.03 28.84
N VAL A 169 0.70 -2.21 28.26
CA VAL A 169 1.17 -3.52 27.74
C VAL A 169 2.05 -4.26 28.76
N ALA A 170 2.61 -3.55 29.75
CA ALA A 170 3.51 -4.11 30.76
C ALA A 170 2.79 -4.55 32.07
N THR A 171 1.48 -4.77 32.03
CA THR A 171 0.62 -4.93 33.22
C THR A 171 -0.56 -5.89 33.00
N ALA A 172 -0.45 -6.80 32.04
CA ALA A 172 -1.43 -7.84 31.70
C ALA A 172 -0.73 -9.14 31.30
#